data_AF-A0A1S1P6M5-F1
#
_entry.id   AF-A0A1S1P6M5-F1
#
_cell.length_a   1.000
_cell.length_b   1.000
_cell.length_c   1.000
_cell.angle_alpha   90.00
_cell.angle_beta   90.00
_cell.angle_gamma   90.00
#
_symmetry.space_group_name_H-M   'P 1'
#
loop_
_entity.id
_entity.type
_entity.pdbx_description
1 polymer ?
#
loop_
_entity_poly.entity_id
_entity_poly.type
_entity_poly.pdbx_seq_one_letter_code
_entity_poly.pdbx_strand_id
1 'polypeptide(L)' 'MNKAYGVQVTARGPDGGEPRTVPVLVVASDEQDALLVVSEAVGADAEAEVLRELTDAEIREHGLDLEQRGAAKSLAVLKL' A
#
# COMPACT_ATOMS: atom_id res chain seq x y z
N MET A 1 -8.06 -4.44 -16.02
CA MET A 1 -8.86 -3.55 -15.16
C MET A 1 -8.14 -3.51 -13.83
N ASN A 2 -7.97 -2.32 -13.25
CA ASN A 2 -7.30 -2.19 -11.96
C ASN A 2 -8.29 -2.48 -10.82
N LYS A 3 -7.72 -2.88 -9.69
CA LYS A 3 -8.38 -3.18 -8.43
C LYS A 3 -7.66 -2.40 -7.33
N ALA A 4 -8.24 -2.37 -6.15
CA ALA A 4 -7.58 -1.83 -4.97
C ALA A 4 -7.23 -2.96 -4.01
N TYR A 5 -6.06 -2.87 -3.39
CA TYR A 5 -5.54 -3.86 -2.45
C TYR A 5 -5.11 -3.19 -1.15
N GLY A 6 -5.39 -3.88 -0.04
CA GLY A 6 -4.86 -3.56 1.27
C GLY A 6 -3.54 -4.29 1.43
N VAL A 7 -2.46 -3.54 1.60
CA VAL A 7 -1.10 -4.06 1.73
C VAL A 7 -0.58 -3.66 3.09
N GLN A 8 0.01 -4.60 3.80
CA GLN A 8 0.74 -4.33 5.04
C GLN A 8 2.21 -4.16 4.71
N VAL A 9 2.79 -3.04 5.15
CA VAL A 9 4.20 -2.71 4.90
C VAL A 9 4.94 -2.60 6.20
N THR A 10 6.02 -3.37 6.35
CA THR A 10 6.92 -3.29 7.49
C THR A 10 8.25 -2.74 7.02
N ALA A 11 8.59 -1.53 7.46
CA ALA A 11 9.84 -0.86 7.10
C ALA A 11 10.56 -0.38 8.37
N ARG A 12 11.89 -0.36 8.33
CA ARG A 12 12.68 0.36 9.34
C ARG A 12 12.72 1.84 8.97
N GLY A 13 12.56 2.71 9.96
CA GLY A 13 12.74 4.14 9.76
C GLY A 13 14.18 4.47 9.34
N PRO A 14 14.41 5.64 8.73
CA PRO A 14 15.72 6.05 8.20
C PRO A 14 16.83 6.05 9.25
N ASP A 15 16.50 6.21 10.53
CA ASP A 15 17.45 6.16 11.65
C ASP A 15 17.79 4.73 12.14
N GLY A 16 17.36 3.68 11.43
CA GLY A 16 17.58 2.29 11.83
C GLY A 16 16.79 1.86 13.08
N GLY A 17 15.73 2.62 13.41
CA GLY A 17 14.84 2.34 14.54
C GLY A 17 14.03 1.04 14.38
N GLU A 18 13.19 0.76 15.37
CA GLU A 18 12.34 -0.43 15.36
C GLU A 18 11.48 -0.50 14.08
N PRO A 19 11.35 -1.69 13.46
CA PRO A 19 10.48 -1.88 12.31
C PRO A 19 9.07 -1.41 12.63
N ARG A 20 8.49 -0.62 11.74
CA ARG A 20 7.11 -0.16 11.85
C ARG A 20 6.28 -0.76 10.74
N THR A 21 5.16 -1.33 11.15
CA THR A 21 4.16 -1.89 10.25
C THR A 21 3.06 -0.88 10.03
N VAL A 22 2.80 -0.54 8.77
CA VAL A 22 1.75 0.41 8.35
C VAL A 22 0.85 -0.22 7.28
N PRO A 23 -0.48 -0.09 7.40
CA PRO A 23 -1.39 -0.47 6.34
C PRO A 23 -1.42 0.60 5.23
N VAL A 24 -1.32 0.16 3.99
CA VAL A 24 -1.32 0.97 2.77
C VAL A 24 -2.41 0.43 1.84
N LEU A 25 -3.19 1.34 1.26
CA LEU A 25 -4.12 1.02 0.19
C LEU A 25 -3.47 1.34 -1.15
N VAL A 26 -3.52 0.43 -2.11
CA VAL A 26 -2.90 0.62 -3.42
C VAL A 26 -3.84 0.25 -4.55
N VAL A 27 -3.80 1.00 -5.64
CA VAL A 27 -4.50 0.67 -6.89
C VAL A 27 -3.54 -0.05 -7.84
N ALA A 28 -3.85 -1.30 -8.18
CA ALA A 28 -2.97 -2.18 -8.95
C ALA A 28 -3.78 -3.14 -9.85
N SER A 29 -3.12 -3.73 -10.84
CA SER A 29 -3.76 -4.68 -11.76
C SER A 29 -4.05 -6.03 -11.11
N ASP A 30 -3.16 -6.45 -10.20
CA ASP A 30 -3.22 -7.71 -9.45
C ASP A 30 -2.36 -7.60 -8.17
N GLU A 31 -2.28 -8.68 -7.39
CA GLU A 31 -1.55 -8.72 -6.12
C GLU A 31 -0.03 -8.54 -6.28
N GLN A 32 0.58 -9.06 -7.36
CA GLN A 32 2.02 -8.86 -7.60
C GLN A 32 2.31 -7.42 -7.99
N ASP A 33 1.44 -6.84 -8.82
CA ASP A 33 1.50 -5.42 -9.17
C ASP A 33 1.35 -4.52 -7.92
N ALA A 34 0.47 -4.90 -6.99
CA ALA A 34 0.31 -4.19 -5.72
C ALA A 34 1.59 -4.20 -4.87
N LEU A 35 2.25 -5.36 -4.76
CA LEU A 35 3.53 -5.48 -4.06
C LEU A 35 4.64 -4.68 -4.73
N LEU A 36 4.69 -4.68 -6.07
CA LEU A 36 5.66 -3.90 -6.82
C LEU A 36 5.50 -2.40 -6.56
N VAL A 37 4.29 -1.86 -6.72
CA VAL A 37 4.00 -0.44 -6.50
C VAL A 37 4.38 -0.02 -5.08
N VAL A 38 4.05 -0.84 -4.10
CA VAL A 38 4.38 -0.56 -2.71
C VAL A 38 5.88 -0.58 -2.48
N SER A 39 6.59 -1.60 -2.99
CA SER A 39 8.05 -1.73 -2.85
C SER A 39 8.79 -0.54 -3.46
N GLU A 40 8.33 -0.04 -4.61
CA GLU A 40 8.86 1.17 -5.23
C GLU A 40 8.66 2.42 -4.36
N ALA A 41 7.57 2.49 -3.59
CA ALA A 41 7.27 3.62 -2.73
C ALA A 41 8.02 3.61 -1.39
N VAL A 42 8.29 2.43 -0.80
CA VAL A 42 8.91 2.30 0.53
C VAL A 42 10.40 2.00 0.52
N GLY A 43 10.95 1.54 -0.61
CA GLY A 43 12.37 1.20 -0.76
C GLY A 43 12.70 -0.26 -0.45
N ALA A 44 13.92 -0.68 -0.80
CA ALA A 44 14.34 -2.09 -0.87
C ALA A 44 14.44 -2.82 0.49
N ASP A 45 14.49 -2.09 1.60
CA ASP A 45 14.62 -2.66 2.96
C ASP A 45 13.26 -2.88 3.67
N ALA A 46 12.16 -2.82 2.92
CA ALA A 46 10.82 -2.99 3.46
C ALA A 46 10.19 -4.31 3.01
N GLU A 47 9.45 -4.94 3.93
CA GLU A 47 8.64 -6.12 3.65
C GLU A 47 7.20 -5.70 3.36
N ALA A 48 6.60 -6.24 2.31
CA ALA A 48 5.22 -5.96 1.93
C ALA A 48 4.43 -7.26 1.75
N GLU A 49 3.20 -7.28 2.26
CA GLU A 49 2.27 -8.40 2.16
C GLU A 49 0.89 -7.90 1.74
N VAL A 50 0.32 -8.50 0.70
CA VAL A 50 -1.08 -8.24 0.33
C VAL A 50 -1.99 -8.95 1.33
N LEU A 51 -2.84 -8.20 2.00
CA LEU A 51 -3.82 -8.76 2.93
C LEU A 51 -5.08 -9.23 2.19
N ARG A 52 -5.61 -8.36 1.32
CA ARG A 52 -6.82 -8.63 0.52
C ARG A 52 -7.08 -7.57 -0.54
N GLU A 53 -7.94 -7.92 -1.49
CA GLU A 53 -8.63 -6.97 -2.36
C GLU A 53 -9.68 -6.16 -1.57
N LEU A 54 -9.83 -4.87 -1.90
CA LEU A 54 -10.83 -3.99 -1.32
C LEU A 54 -12.18 -4.17 -2.02
N THR A 55 -13.24 -3.99 -1.25
CA THR A 55 -14.59 -3.90 -1.80
C THR A 55 -14.85 -2.54 -2.43
N ASP A 56 -15.85 -2.44 -3.33
CA ASP A 56 -16.29 -1.17 -3.90
C ASP A 56 -16.69 -0.13 -2.86
N ALA A 57 -17.19 -0.56 -1.70
CA ALA A 57 -17.56 0.34 -0.61
C ALA A 57 -16.31 1.01 -0.01
N GLU A 58 -15.26 0.25 0.22
CA GLU A 58 -14.00 0.73 0.79
C GLU A 58 -13.22 1.60 -0.21
N ILE A 59 -13.25 1.25 -1.49
CA ILE A 59 -12.71 2.07 -2.58
C ILE A 59 -13.34 3.46 -2.56
N ARG A 60 -14.67 3.54 -2.45
CA ARG A 60 -15.40 4.81 -2.38
C ARG A 60 -15.15 5.56 -1.07
N GLU A 61 -15.15 4.86 0.06
CA GLU A 61 -14.89 5.45 1.39
C GLU A 61 -13.51 6.12 1.44
N HIS A 62 -12.51 5.47 0.87
CA HIS A 62 -11.14 5.99 0.85
C HIS A 62 -10.83 6.90 -0.33
N GLY A 63 -11.77 7.07 -1.27
CA GLY A 63 -11.63 7.92 -2.45
C GLY A 63 -10.56 7.44 -3.42
N LEU A 64 -10.42 6.11 -3.57
CA LEU A 64 -9.45 5.52 -4.49
C LEU A 64 -9.97 5.58 -5.93
N ASP A 65 -9.13 6.05 -6.83
CA ASP A 65 -9.43 6.10 -8.26
C ASP A 65 -8.78 4.91 -8.97
N LEU A 66 -9.62 3.99 -9.45
CA LEU A 66 -9.16 2.78 -10.13
C LEU A 66 -8.51 3.08 -11.49
N GLU A 67 -8.71 4.27 -12.08
CA GLU A 67 -8.00 4.64 -13.31
C GLU A 67 -6.54 5.00 -13.03
N GLN A 68 -6.21 5.38 -11.78
CA GLN A 68 -4.88 5.77 -11.35
C GLN A 68 -4.08 4.59 -10.78
N ARG A 69 -3.66 3.66 -11.66
CA ARG A 69 -2.71 2.61 -11.27
C ARG A 69 -1.46 3.23 -10.63
N GLY A 70 -1.01 2.64 -9.53
CA GLY A 70 0.15 3.13 -8.79
C GLY A 70 -0.20 4.12 -7.67
N ALA A 71 -1.47 4.54 -7.54
CA ALA A 71 -1.90 5.35 -6.42
C ALA A 71 -1.78 4.54 -5.12
N ALA A 72 -0.97 5.03 -4.18
CA ALA A 72 -0.77 4.44 -2.86
C ALA A 72 -1.16 5.44 -1.77
N LYS A 73 -1.92 4.99 -0.78
CA LYS A 73 -2.40 5.80 0.35
C LYS A 73 -2.14 5.07 1.66
N SER A 74 -1.27 5.64 2.49
CA SER A 74 -1.08 5.15 3.86
C SER A 74 -2.32 5.45 4.70
N LEU A 75 -2.78 4.47 5.46
CA LEU A 75 -3.84 4.64 6.46
C LEU A 75 -3.27 5.05 7.83
N ALA A 76 -1.94 5.07 7.98
CA ALA A 76 -1.30 5.65 9.15
C ALA A 76 -1.26 7.19 9.02
N VAL A 77 -1.74 7.90 10.04
CA VAL A 77 -1.64 9.38 10.18
C VAL A 77 -0.19 9.84 10.45
N LEU A 78 0.80 8.97 10.29
CA LEU A 78 2.17 9.25 10.68
C LEU A 78 2.94 9.84 9.50
N LYS A 79 3.37 11.09 9.67
CA LYS A 79 4.49 11.70 8.94
C LYS A 79 5.65 10.69 8.95
N LEU A 80 5.89 10.05 7.81
CA LEU A 80 7.18 9.46 7.48
C LEU A 80 8.13 10.61 7.13
#